data_AF-A0A8J9X1M8-F1
#
_entry.id   AF-A0A8J9X1M8-F1
#
_cell.length_a   1.000
_cell.length_b   1.000
_cell.length_c   1.000
_cell.angle_alpha   90.00
_cell.angle_beta   90.00
_cell.angle_gamma   90.00
#
_symmetry.space_group_name_H-M   'P 1'
#
loop_
_entity.id
_entity.type
_entity.pdbx_description
1 polymer ?
#
loop_
_entity_poly.entity_id
_entity_poly.type
_entity_poly.pdbx_seq_one_letter_code
_entity_poly.pdbx_strand_id
1 'polypeptide(L)'
;QYLSRLTDVQQMDIQSALDQMKSLLSTRPQLVYKTAYYRKQTKNHWARDDPAFVALQAVFLLIACIAYAVSFRISVTDTISFLLYNALWNWLGMGFILASLCREIANRHLTLHQSNSHVRQQVELLYAFDIHCNAFFPVFVVL
;
A
#
# COMPACT_ATOMS: atom_id res chain seq x y z
N GLN A 1 13.30 -3.95 11.00
CA GLN A 1 13.65 -4.65 9.75
C GLN A 1 12.88 -4.15 8.52
N TYR A 2 11.58 -3.85 8.61
CA TYR A 2 10.84 -3.30 7.46
C TYR A 2 11.36 -1.91 7.01
N LEU A 3 11.55 -0.98 7.96
CA LEU A 3 12.09 0.36 7.67
C LEU A 3 13.55 0.37 7.23
N SER A 4 14.36 -0.58 7.70
CA SER A 4 15.77 -0.69 7.28
C SER A 4 15.92 -1.26 5.87
N ARG A 5 14.88 -1.91 5.33
CA ARG A 5 14.84 -2.38 3.94
C ARG A 5 14.37 -1.29 2.97
N LEU A 6 13.69 -0.24 3.45
CA LEU A 6 13.35 0.93 2.63
C LEU A 6 14.60 1.67 2.16
N THR A 7 15.69 1.61 2.95
CA THR A 7 16.96 2.28 2.65
C THR A 7 17.88 1.43 1.78
N ASP A 8 17.59 0.14 1.58
CA ASP A 8 18.38 -0.74 0.72
C ASP A 8 17.60 -1.08 -0.56
N VAL A 9 17.75 -0.20 -1.55
CA VAL A 9 17.06 -0.30 -2.84
C VAL A 9 17.47 -1.56 -3.62
N GLN A 10 18.66 -2.12 -3.36
CA GLN A 10 19.13 -3.34 -4.06
C GLN A 10 18.45 -4.61 -3.55
N GLN A 11 17.94 -4.60 -2.31
CA GLN A 11 17.22 -5.73 -1.74
C GLN A 11 15.72 -5.72 -2.07
N MET A 12 15.23 -4.69 -2.77
CA MET A 12 13.81 -4.53 -3.07
C MET A 12 13.43 -5.29 -4.35
N ASP A 13 12.40 -6.13 -4.27
CA ASP A 13 11.86 -6.87 -5.42
C ASP A 13 10.93 -5.97 -6.25
N ILE A 14 11.54 -5.07 -7.02
CA ILE A 14 10.84 -4.09 -7.85
C ILE A 14 10.02 -4.77 -8.94
N GLN A 15 10.52 -5.86 -9.52
CA GLN A 15 9.84 -6.56 -10.61
C GLN A 15 8.53 -7.19 -10.13
N SER A 16 8.56 -7.91 -9.01
CA SER A 16 7.35 -8.47 -8.39
C SER A 16 6.34 -7.38 -8.01
N ALA A 17 6.82 -6.24 -7.49
CA ALA A 17 5.94 -5.12 -7.15
C ALA A 17 5.26 -4.51 -8.39
N LEU A 18 6.00 -4.34 -9.49
CA LEU A 18 5.45 -3.85 -10.77
C LEU A 18 4.45 -4.83 -11.38
N ASP A 19 4.71 -6.14 -11.31
CA ASP A 19 3.78 -7.16 -11.79
C ASP A 19 2.48 -7.16 -10.96
N GLN A 20 2.57 -6.96 -9.64
CA GLN A 20 1.41 -6.78 -8.78
C GLN A 20 0.63 -5.52 -9.16
N MET A 21 1.30 -4.37 -9.34
CA MET A 21 0.68 -3.13 -9.80
C MET A 21 -0.03 -3.30 -11.15
N LYS A 22 0.61 -3.96 -12.12
CA LYS A 22 0.00 -4.27 -13.42
C LYS A 22 -1.22 -5.17 -13.28
N SER A 23 -1.18 -6.16 -12.38
CA SER A 23 -2.33 -7.03 -12.13
C SER A 23 -3.52 -6.30 -11.50
N LEU A 24 -3.28 -5.25 -10.70
CA LEU A 24 -4.33 -4.39 -10.12
C LEU A 24 -5.03 -3.53 -11.18
N LEU A 25 -4.31 -3.11 -12.22
CA LEU A 25 -4.90 -2.36 -13.36
C LEU A 25 -5.60 -3.26 -14.38
N SER A 26 -5.31 -4.56 -14.35
CA SER A 26 -5.86 -5.53 -15.31
C SER A 26 -7.18 -6.14 -14.83
N THR A 27 -7.79 -6.99 -15.66
CA THR A 27 -9.03 -7.72 -15.36
C THR A 27 -8.85 -8.85 -14.33
N ARG A 28 -7.67 -8.99 -13.71
CA ARG A 28 -7.32 -10.09 -12.80
C ARG A 28 -6.76 -9.64 -11.44
N PRO A 29 -7.49 -8.81 -10.67
CA PRO A 29 -7.06 -8.39 -9.32
C PRO A 29 -6.97 -9.56 -8.33
N GLN A 30 -7.64 -10.68 -8.62
CA GLN A 30 -7.60 -11.90 -7.80
C GLN A 30 -6.18 -12.48 -7.63
N LEU A 31 -5.26 -12.18 -8.55
CA LEU A 31 -3.87 -12.62 -8.45
C LEU A 31 -3.17 -12.04 -7.22
N VAL A 32 -3.42 -10.77 -6.88
CA VAL A 32 -2.82 -10.12 -5.71
C VAL A 32 -3.29 -10.80 -4.42
N TYR A 33 -4.58 -11.13 -4.34
CA TYR A 33 -5.13 -11.89 -3.22
C TYR A 33 -4.50 -13.29 -3.13
N LYS A 34 -4.36 -13.99 -4.26
CA LYS A 34 -3.76 -15.32 -4.32
C LYS A 34 -2.32 -15.30 -3.78
N THR A 35 -1.52 -14.30 -4.14
CA THR A 35 -0.16 -14.12 -3.60
C THR A 35 -0.16 -13.86 -2.10
N ALA A 36 -1.08 -13.03 -1.58
CA ALA A 36 -1.22 -12.81 -0.14
C ALA A 36 -1.63 -14.09 0.61
N TYR A 37 -2.54 -14.86 0.03
CA TYR A 37 -2.97 -16.15 0.56
C TYR A 37 -1.81 -17.15 0.64
N TYR A 38 -0.98 -17.25 -0.40
CA TYR A 38 0.21 -18.10 -0.37
C TYR A 38 1.20 -17.68 0.72
N ARG A 39 1.47 -16.38 0.89
CA ARG A 39 2.32 -15.89 1.99
C ARG A 39 1.76 -16.29 3.35
N LYS A 40 0.45 -16.22 3.52
CA LYS A 40 -0.20 -16.67 4.77
C LYS A 40 0.06 -18.16 5.03
N GLN A 41 0.02 -19.00 4.01
CA GLN A 41 0.29 -20.43 4.18
C GLN A 41 1.76 -20.74 4.48
N THR A 42 2.70 -20.04 3.83
CA THR A 42 4.13 -20.35 3.96
C THR A 42 4.82 -19.66 5.13
N LYS A 43 4.39 -18.44 5.48
CA LYS A 43 5.06 -17.58 6.49
C LYS A 43 4.13 -17.10 7.61
N ASN A 44 2.85 -17.46 7.56
CA ASN A 44 1.84 -17.11 8.55
C ASN A 44 1.59 -15.59 8.77
N HIS A 45 1.90 -14.74 7.79
CA HIS A 45 1.50 -13.32 7.78
C HIS A 45 0.89 -12.93 6.43
N TRP A 46 0.07 -11.87 6.41
CA TRP A 46 -0.64 -11.42 5.21
C TRP A 46 0.06 -10.25 4.50
N ALA A 47 0.67 -9.36 5.27
CA ALA A 47 1.35 -8.17 4.76
C ALA A 47 2.51 -8.53 3.82
N ARG A 48 2.94 -7.58 3.00
CA ARG A 48 4.19 -7.70 2.24
C ARG A 48 5.40 -7.61 3.18
N ASP A 49 6.46 -8.35 2.84
CA ASP A 49 7.74 -8.33 3.58
C ASP A 49 8.71 -7.25 3.06
N ASP A 50 8.42 -6.77 1.86
CA ASP A 50 9.24 -5.87 1.06
C ASP A 50 8.54 -4.51 0.87
N PRO A 51 9.27 -3.40 1.02
CA PRO A 51 8.68 -2.07 0.86
C PRO A 51 8.58 -1.61 -0.60
N ALA A 52 8.87 -2.48 -1.57
CA ALA A 52 9.00 -2.13 -2.99
C ALA A 52 7.74 -1.48 -3.56
N PHE A 53 6.57 -2.01 -3.20
CA PHE A 53 5.28 -1.47 -3.67
C PHE A 53 5.06 -0.02 -3.21
N VAL A 54 5.27 0.25 -1.92
CA VAL A 54 5.13 1.57 -1.31
C VAL A 54 6.14 2.56 -1.89
N ALA A 55 7.39 2.14 -2.08
CA ALA A 55 8.42 2.99 -2.65
C ALA A 55 8.11 3.38 -4.10
N LEU A 56 7.68 2.42 -4.94
CA LEU A 56 7.25 2.70 -6.31
C LEU A 56 6.07 3.67 -6.33
N GLN A 57 5.11 3.50 -5.43
CA GLN A 57 3.96 4.39 -5.31
C GLN A 57 4.38 5.82 -4.91
N ALA A 58 5.35 5.96 -3.99
CA ALA A 58 5.93 7.25 -3.63
C ALA A 58 6.67 7.91 -4.81
N VAL A 59 7.38 7.14 -5.64
CA VAL A 59 8.03 7.64 -6.86
C VAL A 59 6.99 8.17 -7.85
N PHE A 60 5.89 7.44 -8.07
CA PHE A 60 4.82 7.92 -8.95
C PHE A 60 4.14 9.19 -8.42
N LEU A 61 3.88 9.25 -7.11
CA LEU A 61 3.37 10.46 -6.46
C LEU A 61 4.31 11.66 -6.64
N LEU A 62 5.61 11.44 -6.48
CA LEU A 62 6.62 12.49 -6.67
C LEU A 62 6.62 13.01 -8.12
N ILE A 63 6.58 12.11 -9.11
CA ILE A 63 6.51 12.48 -10.52
C ILE A 63 5.24 13.30 -10.80
N ALA A 64 4.09 12.87 -10.28
CA ALA A 64 2.82 13.59 -10.45
C ALA A 64 2.86 14.99 -9.80
N CYS A 65 3.42 15.10 -8.59
CA CYS A 65 3.57 16.39 -7.90
C CYS A 65 4.48 17.36 -8.68
N ILE A 66 5.58 16.86 -9.24
CA ILE A 66 6.48 17.66 -10.08
C ILE A 66 5.77 18.09 -11.36
N ALA A 67 5.06 17.17 -12.04
CA ALA A 67 4.30 17.50 -13.24
C ALA A 67 3.24 18.59 -12.98
N TYR A 68 2.53 18.50 -11.84
CA TYR A 68 1.59 19.51 -11.39
C TYR A 68 2.28 20.86 -11.15
N ALA A 69 3.39 20.89 -10.39
CA ALA A 69 4.13 22.10 -10.11
C ALA A 69 4.65 22.80 -11.38
N VAL A 70 5.14 22.02 -12.35
CA VAL A 70 5.59 22.52 -13.66
C VAL A 70 4.42 23.09 -14.46
N SER A 71 3.28 22.38 -14.51
CA SER A 71 2.09 22.83 -15.25
C SER A 71 1.54 24.15 -14.75
N PHE A 72 1.50 24.35 -13.43
CA PHE A 72 0.97 25.55 -12.79
C PHE A 72 2.02 26.61 -12.44
N ARG A 73 3.30 26.37 -12.81
CA ARG A 73 4.44 27.27 -12.55
C ARG A 73 4.53 27.73 -11.09
N ILE A 74 4.35 26.78 -10.19
CA ILE A 74 4.38 27.00 -8.74
C ILE A 74 5.82 27.25 -8.29
N SER A 75 6.01 28.04 -7.22
CA SER A 75 7.34 28.27 -6.65
C SER A 75 7.98 26.98 -6.12
N VAL A 76 9.31 26.92 -6.02
CA VAL A 76 10.01 25.72 -5.52
C VAL A 76 9.62 25.43 -4.06
N THR A 77 9.48 26.46 -3.22
CA THR A 77 9.09 26.32 -1.82
C THR A 77 7.68 25.74 -1.68
N ASP A 78 6.76 26.24 -2.49
CA ASP A 78 5.37 25.75 -2.52
C ASP A 78 5.31 24.33 -3.09
N THR A 79 6.16 24.01 -4.07
CA THR A 79 6.29 22.65 -4.63
C THR A 79 6.74 21.64 -3.57
N ILE A 80 7.75 21.99 -2.75
CA ILE A 80 8.23 21.13 -1.66
C ILE A 80 7.13 20.94 -0.61
N SER A 81 6.46 22.03 -0.22
CA SER A 81 5.36 21.99 0.75
C SER A 81 4.18 21.16 0.23
N PHE A 82 3.84 21.31 -1.05
CA PHE A 82 2.79 20.54 -1.73
C PHE A 82 3.13 19.05 -1.80
N LEU A 83 4.36 18.70 -2.17
CA LEU A 83 4.82 17.31 -2.22
C LEU A 83 4.75 16.68 -0.82
N LEU A 84 5.30 17.34 0.21
CA LEU A 84 5.28 16.84 1.57
C LEU A 84 3.85 16.68 2.10
N TYR A 85 2.97 17.66 1.85
CA TYR A 85 1.58 17.57 2.26
C TYR A 85 0.84 16.41 1.58
N ASN A 86 1.01 16.24 0.26
CA ASN A 86 0.36 15.14 -0.46
C ASN A 86 0.91 13.76 -0.07
N ALA A 87 2.22 13.62 0.08
CA ALA A 87 2.82 12.34 0.45
C ALA A 87 2.52 11.95 1.92
N LEU A 88 2.73 12.88 2.86
CA LEU A 88 2.64 12.58 4.29
C LEU A 88 1.21 12.65 4.81
N TRP A 89 0.44 13.67 4.44
CA TRP A 89 -0.92 13.84 4.97
C TRP A 89 -1.95 13.09 4.12
N ASN A 90 -2.02 13.41 2.82
CA ASN A 90 -3.08 12.86 1.96
C ASN A 90 -2.91 11.38 1.68
N TRP A 91 -1.68 10.92 1.40
CA TRP A 91 -1.46 9.52 1.06
C TRP A 91 -1.17 8.66 2.30
N LEU A 92 -0.15 8.99 3.08
CA LEU A 92 0.27 8.19 4.23
C LEU A 92 -0.66 8.36 5.44
N GLY A 93 -0.96 9.59 5.83
CA GLY A 93 -1.77 9.94 7.01
C GLY A 93 -3.20 9.43 6.88
N MET A 94 -3.92 9.86 5.84
CA MET A 94 -5.28 9.38 5.57
C MET A 94 -5.31 7.87 5.34
N GLY A 95 -4.28 7.31 4.69
CA GLY A 95 -4.15 5.86 4.51
C GLY A 95 -4.04 5.10 5.82
N PHE A 96 -3.25 5.59 6.77
CA PHE A 96 -3.11 4.98 8.09
C PHE A 96 -4.42 5.05 8.90
N ILE A 97 -5.11 6.20 8.84
CA ILE A 97 -6.41 6.38 9.49
C ILE A 97 -7.43 5.39 8.91
N LEU A 98 -7.58 5.36 7.58
CA LEU A 98 -8.50 4.45 6.89
C LEU A 98 -8.17 2.97 7.17
N ALA A 99 -6.90 2.59 7.08
CA ALA A 99 -6.46 1.23 7.37
C ALA A 99 -6.80 0.82 8.81
N SER A 100 -6.61 1.71 9.79
CA SER A 100 -6.92 1.45 11.19
C SER A 100 -8.42 1.27 11.43
N LEU A 101 -9.24 2.16 10.84
CA LEU A 101 -10.71 2.08 10.92
C LEU A 101 -11.24 0.81 10.25
N CYS A 102 -10.82 0.53 9.02
CA CYS A 102 -11.24 -0.66 8.28
C CYS A 102 -10.80 -1.95 8.97
N ARG A 103 -9.59 -1.99 9.54
CA ARG A 103 -9.10 -3.11 10.34
C ARG A 103 -10.00 -3.36 11.55
N GLU A 104 -10.35 -2.31 12.28
CA GLU A 104 -11.18 -2.44 13.47
C GLU A 104 -12.59 -2.97 13.11
N ILE A 105 -13.19 -2.41 12.06
CA ILE A 105 -14.48 -2.89 11.53
C ILE A 105 -14.38 -4.36 11.13
N ALA A 106 -13.33 -4.75 10.40
CA ALA A 106 -13.14 -6.13 9.95
C ALA A 106 -12.94 -7.11 11.12
N ASN A 107 -12.16 -6.72 12.13
CA ASN A 107 -11.94 -7.56 13.31
C ASN A 107 -13.21 -7.73 14.15
N ARG A 108 -14.05 -6.68 14.25
CA ARG A 108 -15.31 -6.74 15.00
C ARG A 108 -16.42 -7.51 14.28
N HIS A 109 -16.57 -7.31 12.98
CA HIS A 109 -17.75 -7.76 12.23
C HIS A 109 -17.48 -8.89 11.24
N LEU A 110 -16.27 -8.99 10.68
CA LEU A 110 -15.97 -9.91 9.57
C LEU A 110 -15.15 -11.13 9.98
N THR A 111 -14.67 -11.17 11.23
CA THR A 111 -13.86 -12.29 11.72
C THR A 111 -14.75 -13.36 12.31
N LEU A 112 -14.66 -14.58 11.76
CA LEU A 112 -15.37 -15.75 12.26
C LEU A 112 -14.76 -16.18 13.61
N HIS A 113 -15.46 -15.86 14.70
CA HIS A 113 -15.06 -16.19 16.07
C HIS A 113 -15.52 -17.58 16.54
N GLN A 114 -16.33 -18.29 15.73
CA GLN A 114 -17.13 -19.44 16.21
C GLN A 114 -16.54 -20.84 15.97
N SER A 115 -15.32 -20.99 15.43
CA SER A 115 -14.75 -22.34 15.28
C SER A 115 -13.76 -22.66 16.39
N ASN A 116 -14.10 -23.62 17.25
CA ASN A 116 -13.22 -24.14 18.32
C ASN A 116 -11.96 -24.84 17.77
N SER A 117 -11.89 -25.08 16.46
CA SER A 117 -10.83 -25.83 15.79
C SER A 117 -9.84 -24.96 15.02
N HIS A 118 -10.12 -23.65 14.86
CA HIS A 118 -9.28 -22.73 14.11
C HIS A 118 -8.63 -21.69 15.02
N VAL A 119 -7.32 -21.46 14.82
CA VAL A 119 -6.56 -20.40 15.49
C VAL A 119 -7.22 -19.05 15.17
N ARG A 120 -7.51 -18.25 16.21
CA ARG A 120 -8.08 -16.90 16.03
C ARG A 120 -7.16 -16.06 15.13
N GLN A 121 -7.69 -15.61 14.01
CA GLN A 121 -6.98 -14.72 13.09
C GLN A 121 -7.46 -13.29 13.27
N GLN A 122 -6.52 -12.36 13.36
CA GLN A 122 -6.79 -10.93 13.37
C GLN A 122 -6.18 -10.31 12.12
N VAL A 123 -6.84 -9.28 11.60
CA VAL A 123 -6.30 -8.49 10.49
C VAL A 123 -5.09 -7.70 10.98
N GLU A 124 -3.95 -7.93 10.35
CA GLU A 124 -2.70 -7.21 10.59
C GLU A 124 -2.83 -5.75 10.10
N LEU A 125 -2.32 -4.78 10.86
CA LEU A 125 -2.37 -3.37 10.46
C LEU A 125 -1.61 -3.12 9.16
N LEU A 126 -0.44 -3.73 9.02
CA LEU A 126 0.39 -3.59 7.82
C LEU A 126 -0.33 -4.14 6.58
N TYR A 127 -1.09 -5.23 6.73
CA TYR A 127 -1.92 -5.77 5.67
C TYR A 127 -3.10 -4.86 5.32
N ALA A 128 -3.76 -4.25 6.32
CA ALA A 128 -4.82 -3.27 6.07
C ALA A 128 -4.29 -2.04 5.32
N PHE A 129 -3.08 -1.58 5.65
CA PHE A 129 -2.41 -0.49 4.94
C PHE A 129 -1.99 -0.91 3.51
N ASP A 130 -1.53 -2.14 3.31
CA ASP A 130 -1.28 -2.70 1.98
C ASP A 130 -2.53 -2.69 1.09
N ILE A 131 -3.71 -2.98 1.66
CA ILE A 131 -4.99 -2.89 0.94
C ILE A 131 -5.29 -1.45 0.53
N HIS A 132 -5.06 -0.46 1.42
CA HIS A 132 -5.15 0.96 1.07
C HIS A 132 -4.23 1.31 -0.11
N CYS A 133 -2.97 0.89 -0.05
CA CYS A 133 -2.01 1.13 -1.13
C CYS A 133 -2.47 0.51 -2.46
N ASN A 134 -3.00 -0.72 -2.42
CA ASN A 134 -3.55 -1.41 -3.58
C ASN A 134 -4.78 -0.71 -4.16
N ALA A 135 -5.66 -0.18 -3.31
CA ALA A 135 -6.87 0.53 -3.75
C ALA A 135 -6.53 1.92 -4.32
N PHE A 136 -5.54 2.60 -3.75
CA PHE A 136 -5.09 3.90 -4.23
C PHE A 136 -4.50 3.82 -5.64
N PHE A 137 -3.73 2.78 -5.95
CA PHE A 137 -2.97 2.73 -7.21
C PHE A 137 -3.84 2.81 -8.48
N PRO A 138 -4.92 2.02 -8.65
CA PRO A 138 -5.82 2.19 -9.79
C PRO A 138 -6.48 3.57 -9.86
N VAL A 139 -6.89 4.11 -8.71
CA VAL A 139 -7.50 5.45 -8.64
C VAL A 139 -6.50 6.51 -9.09
N PHE A 140 -5.26 6.43 -8.64
CA PHE A 140 -4.17 7.31 -9.02
C PHE A 140 -3.80 7.23 -10.51
N VAL A 141 -3.95 6.07 -11.15
CA VAL A 141 -3.67 5.92 -12.58
C VAL A 141 -4.80 6.47 -13.45
N VAL A 142 -6.05 6.41 -12.96
CA VAL A 142 -7.23 6.86 -13.71
C VAL A 142 -7.48 8.35 -13.57
N LEU A 143 -7.18 8.95 -12.42
CA LEU A 143 -7.35 10.37 -12.11
C LEU A 143 -6.08 11.17 -12.39
#